data_AF-A0A2P4YMV4-F1
#
_entry.id   AF-A0A2P4YMV4-F1
#
_cell.length_a   1.000
_cell.length_b   1.000
_cell.length_c   1.000
_cell.angle_alpha   90.00
_cell.angle_beta   90.00
_cell.angle_gamma   90.00
#
_symmetry.space_group_name_H-M   'P 1'
#
loop_
_entity.id
_entity.type
_entity.pdbx_description
1 polymer ?
#
loop_
_entity_poly.entity_id
_entity_poly.type
_entity_poly.pdbx_seq_one_letter_code
_entity_poly.pdbx_strand_id
1 'polypeptide(L)'
;MALVAKLEDVEQQLLRATQVVQLHVRLADGLPSSHNPPELDQAAEMEILGLINRVERAQHGLQDITSQLLGLAKYCFEGDNEMGDEVKKEIPTEGRSSLEKYTAMAKNAVKMVIDPEDAETIEAWRRIVEVNGINANREFLDLLSAGEVKEEVAESFLNATTFAVSVLTSYQAMSQKPSWLMQLVEDLTDVENAAKNSKFAKVLAPLEKCRDNLVAYCSRNDRDTLEDMSNYVILIERHRGVQPNQLLPYLLTLLRKFICDCTDYQLRQDVVGEAPRTDSEWVRFNEVGLALANWMQLLWVADVKCSTVDGVLVSSYLRKFETRFPGRLPPTLH
;
A
#
# COMPACT_ATOMS: atom_id res chain seq x y z
N MET A 1 16.90 4.72 10.49
CA MET A 1 18.08 3.82 10.62
C MET A 1 18.16 2.78 9.49
N ALA A 2 17.07 2.11 9.09
CA ALA A 2 17.12 1.09 8.03
C ALA A 2 17.49 1.60 6.62
N LEU A 3 17.07 2.81 6.23
CA LEU A 3 17.39 3.38 4.91
C LEU A 3 18.88 3.73 4.77
N VAL A 4 19.49 4.30 5.81
CA VAL A 4 20.93 4.64 5.83
C VAL A 4 21.77 3.39 5.64
N ALA A 5 21.51 2.32 6.40
CA ALA A 5 22.23 1.06 6.28
C ALA A 5 22.09 0.43 4.87
N LYS A 6 20.93 0.58 4.23
CA LYS A 6 20.71 0.12 2.85
C LYS A 6 21.47 0.95 1.82
N LEU A 7 21.54 2.27 2.00
CA LEU A 7 22.32 3.13 1.11
C LEU A 7 23.82 2.90 1.25
N GLU A 8 24.31 2.69 2.47
CA GLU A 8 25.70 2.33 2.75
C GLU A 8 26.06 0.97 2.13
N ASP A 9 25.19 -0.04 2.23
CA ASP A 9 25.41 -1.34 1.59
C ASP A 9 25.45 -1.23 0.05
N VAL A 10 24.51 -0.50 -0.55
CA VAL A 10 24.51 -0.27 -2.01
C VAL A 10 25.75 0.50 -2.45
N GLU A 11 26.17 1.53 -1.72
CA GLU A 11 27.42 2.26 -1.97
C GLU A 11 28.63 1.31 -1.95
N GLN A 12 28.73 0.46 -0.92
CA GLN A 12 29.82 -0.50 -0.81
C GLN A 12 29.83 -1.51 -1.97
N GLN A 13 28.68 -2.01 -2.40
CA GLN A 13 28.58 -2.95 -3.50
C GLN A 13 28.97 -2.30 -4.84
N LEU A 14 28.51 -1.06 -5.09
CA LEU A 14 28.88 -0.31 -6.29
C LEU A 14 30.38 0.01 -6.33
N LEU A 15 30.98 0.37 -5.19
CA LEU A 15 32.42 0.61 -5.08
C LEU A 15 33.21 -0.67 -5.39
N ARG A 16 32.81 -1.82 -4.83
CA ARG A 16 33.45 -3.11 -5.13
C ARG A 16 33.34 -3.47 -6.60
N ALA A 17 32.15 -3.36 -7.19
CA ALA A 17 31.95 -3.63 -8.62
C ALA A 17 32.82 -2.72 -9.50
N THR A 18 32.87 -1.42 -9.16
CA THR A 18 33.71 -0.44 -9.87
C THR A 18 35.19 -0.80 -9.78
N GLN A 19 35.69 -1.18 -8.61
CA GLN A 19 37.09 -1.60 -8.41
C GLN A 19 37.44 -2.84 -9.24
N VAL A 20 36.54 -3.82 -9.31
CA VAL A 20 36.73 -5.03 -10.12
C VAL A 20 36.77 -4.69 -11.61
N VAL A 21 35.83 -3.86 -12.09
CA VAL A 21 35.82 -3.42 -13.50
C VAL A 21 37.08 -2.61 -13.84
N GLN A 22 37.51 -1.70 -12.96
CA GLN A 22 38.76 -0.95 -13.14
C GLN A 22 39.99 -1.86 -13.23
N LEU A 23 40.02 -2.94 -12.44
CA LEU A 23 41.08 -3.94 -12.52
C LEU A 23 41.06 -4.65 -13.89
N HIS A 24 39.88 -5.05 -14.37
CA HIS A 24 39.75 -5.63 -15.72
C HIS A 24 40.14 -4.67 -16.83
N VAL A 25 39.79 -3.39 -16.72
CA VAL A 25 40.21 -2.35 -17.68
C VAL A 25 41.74 -2.21 -17.69
N ARG A 26 42.39 -2.13 -16.52
CA ARG A 26 43.86 -2.06 -16.44
C ARG A 26 44.56 -3.30 -16.98
N LEU A 27 43.98 -4.49 -16.75
CA LEU A 27 44.48 -5.75 -17.30
C LEU A 27 44.32 -5.79 -18.82
N ALA A 28 43.24 -5.22 -19.36
CA ALA A 28 43.00 -5.10 -20.80
C ALA A 28 43.91 -4.06 -21.45
N ASP A 29 44.12 -2.89 -20.82
CA ASP A 29 45.03 -1.83 -21.29
C ASP A 29 46.51 -2.27 -21.25
N GLY A 30 46.85 -3.21 -20.36
CA GLY A 30 48.18 -3.82 -20.26
C GLY A 30 48.47 -4.90 -21.30
N LEU A 31 47.49 -5.27 -22.14
CA LEU A 31 47.72 -6.18 -23.26
C LEU A 31 48.53 -5.45 -24.33
N PRO A 32 49.61 -6.05 -24.88
CA PRO A 32 50.33 -5.44 -25.97
C PRO A 32 49.37 -5.24 -27.14
N SER A 33 49.23 -3.99 -27.60
CA SER A 33 48.53 -3.67 -28.84
C SER A 33 49.23 -4.40 -29.99
N SER A 34 48.78 -5.61 -30.32
CA SER A 34 49.20 -6.24 -31.56
C SER A 34 48.63 -5.40 -32.68
N HIS A 35 49.51 -4.85 -33.53
CA HIS A 35 49.11 -4.00 -34.67
C HIS A 35 48.20 -4.70 -35.69
N ASN A 36 47.93 -6.00 -35.49
CA ASN A 36 46.87 -6.74 -36.15
C ASN A 36 45.94 -7.32 -35.06
N PRO A 37 44.62 -7.06 -35.14
CA PRO A 37 43.66 -7.81 -34.33
C PRO A 37 43.80 -9.30 -34.69
N PRO A 38 43.73 -10.22 -33.71
CA PRO A 38 43.72 -11.65 -34.00
C PRO A 38 42.58 -11.95 -34.97
N GLU A 39 42.85 -12.75 -36.02
CA GLU A 39 41.79 -13.30 -36.87
C GLU A 39 40.88 -14.16 -35.99
N LEU A 40 39.77 -13.57 -35.56
CA LEU A 40 38.71 -14.24 -34.85
C LEU A 40 37.86 -14.96 -35.90
N ASP A 41 37.49 -16.21 -35.62
CA ASP A 41 36.48 -16.86 -36.44
C ASP A 41 35.10 -16.22 -36.19
N GLN A 42 34.16 -16.42 -37.12
CA GLN A 42 32.82 -15.84 -37.04
C GLN A 42 32.06 -16.27 -35.77
N ALA A 43 32.41 -17.42 -35.18
CA ALA A 43 31.78 -17.90 -33.95
C ALA A 43 32.24 -17.08 -32.74
N ALA A 44 33.55 -16.82 -32.64
CA ALA A 44 34.15 -15.99 -31.59
C ALA A 44 33.71 -14.52 -31.70
N GLU A 45 33.59 -13.96 -32.91
CA GLU A 45 33.05 -12.61 -33.12
C GLU A 45 31.60 -12.48 -32.61
N MET A 46 30.76 -13.45 -32.94
CA MET A 46 29.36 -13.47 -32.48
C MET A 46 29.24 -13.64 -30.96
N GLU A 47 30.14 -14.41 -30.35
CA GLU A 47 30.20 -14.56 -28.89
C GLU A 47 30.62 -13.27 -28.18
N ILE A 48 31.63 -12.56 -28.72
CA ILE A 48 32.09 -11.26 -28.21
C ILE A 48 30.98 -10.20 -28.34
N LEU A 49 30.31 -10.12 -29.49
CA LEU A 49 29.16 -9.22 -29.68
C LEU A 49 28.02 -9.56 -28.71
N GLY A 50 27.77 -10.84 -28.46
CA GLY A 50 26.82 -11.28 -27.45
C GLY A 50 27.20 -10.83 -26.03
N LEU A 51 28.49 -10.89 -25.69
CA LEU A 51 29.02 -10.41 -24.41
C LEU A 51 28.90 -8.88 -24.28
N ILE A 52 29.26 -8.12 -25.31
CA ILE A 52 29.13 -6.65 -25.34
C ILE A 52 27.68 -6.25 -25.07
N ASN A 53 26.72 -6.82 -25.80
CA ASN A 53 25.29 -6.52 -25.61
C ASN A 53 24.80 -6.86 -24.18
N ARG A 54 25.32 -7.93 -23.57
CA ARG A 54 24.99 -8.28 -22.18
C ARG A 54 25.57 -7.28 -21.18
N VAL A 55 26.81 -6.85 -21.39
CA VAL A 55 27.47 -5.83 -20.55
C VAL A 55 26.75 -4.49 -20.67
N GLU A 56 26.42 -4.04 -21.87
CA GLU A 56 25.68 -2.80 -22.10
C GLU A 56 24.30 -2.85 -21.43
N ARG A 57 23.58 -3.98 -21.53
CA ARG A 57 22.29 -4.14 -20.85
C ARG A 57 22.43 -4.10 -19.33
N ALA A 58 23.45 -4.76 -18.78
CA ALA A 58 23.73 -4.73 -17.35
C ALA A 58 24.08 -3.32 -16.86
N GLN A 59 24.85 -2.57 -17.65
CA GLN A 59 25.20 -1.18 -17.36
C GLN A 59 23.96 -0.27 -17.33
N HIS A 60 23.10 -0.35 -18.35
CA HIS A 60 21.85 0.43 -18.38
C HIS A 60 20.93 0.05 -17.21
N GLY A 61 20.77 -1.24 -16.93
CA GLY A 61 19.97 -1.71 -15.79
C GLY A 61 20.50 -1.20 -14.45
N LEU A 62 21.81 -1.23 -14.24
CA LEU A 62 22.44 -0.72 -13.02
C LEU A 62 22.22 0.79 -12.87
N GLN A 63 22.38 1.54 -13.96
CA GLN A 63 22.18 2.99 -13.97
C GLN A 63 20.71 3.36 -13.66
N ASP A 64 19.76 2.68 -14.27
CA ASP A 64 18.33 2.94 -14.06
C ASP A 64 17.91 2.63 -12.62
N ILE A 65 18.33 1.48 -12.07
CA ILE A 65 17.97 1.04 -10.72
C ILE A 65 18.62 1.94 -9.66
N THR A 66 19.90 2.29 -9.82
CA THR A 66 20.59 3.18 -8.87
C THR A 66 20.03 4.60 -8.91
N SER A 67 19.64 5.11 -10.09
CA SER A 67 18.97 6.41 -10.22
C SER A 67 17.62 6.44 -9.51
N GLN A 68 16.84 5.35 -9.61
CA GLN A 68 15.57 5.22 -8.89
C GLN A 68 15.76 5.15 -7.37
N LEU A 69 16.74 4.38 -6.89
CA LEU A 69 17.07 4.30 -5.47
C LEU A 69 17.47 5.68 -4.91
N LEU A 70 18.31 6.42 -5.63
CA LEU A 70 18.71 7.76 -5.24
C LEU A 70 17.52 8.74 -5.24
N GLY A 71 16.61 8.63 -6.21
CA GLY A 71 15.37 9.40 -6.24
C GLY A 71 14.49 9.13 -5.02
N LEU A 72 14.31 7.86 -4.65
CA LEU A 72 13.56 7.47 -3.44
C LEU A 72 14.24 7.95 -2.15
N ALA A 73 15.57 7.86 -2.08
CA ALA A 73 16.32 8.31 -0.91
C ALA A 73 16.24 9.83 -0.70
N LYS A 74 16.34 10.62 -1.78
CA LYS A 74 16.18 12.09 -1.74
C LYS A 74 14.76 12.49 -1.34
N TYR A 75 13.75 11.81 -1.89
CA TYR A 75 12.35 12.04 -1.54
C TYR A 75 12.06 11.81 -0.04
N CYS A 76 12.67 10.79 0.56
CA CYS A 76 12.56 10.54 2.01
C CYS A 76 13.27 11.60 2.88
N PHE A 77 14.14 12.43 2.30
CA PHE A 77 14.92 13.45 3.01
C PHE A 77 14.41 14.89 2.77
N GLU A 78 13.86 15.15 1.59
CA GLU A 78 13.31 16.45 1.17
C GLU A 78 11.89 16.70 1.75
N GLY A 79 11.21 15.66 2.25
CA GLY A 79 9.91 15.78 2.93
C GLY A 79 9.92 16.53 4.27
N ASP A 80 11.08 16.98 4.77
CA ASP A 80 11.23 17.66 6.06
C ASP A 80 11.89 19.06 5.99
N ASN A 81 12.24 19.60 4.82
CA ASN A 81 12.85 20.93 4.73
C ASN A 81 12.42 21.73 3.49
N GLU A 82 11.33 22.48 3.60
CA GLU A 82 11.09 23.66 2.75
C GLU A 82 11.89 24.86 3.27
N MET A 83 13.11 25.09 2.74
CA MET A 83 13.68 26.43 2.55
C MET A 83 15.05 26.36 1.87
N GLY A 84 15.22 27.04 0.73
CA GLY A 84 16.54 27.45 0.23
C GLY A 84 16.73 27.26 -1.26
N ASP A 85 16.82 28.39 -1.96
CA ASP A 85 16.80 28.55 -3.41
C ASP A 85 18.11 28.17 -4.14
N GLU A 86 17.95 27.86 -5.43
CA GLU A 86 18.89 27.92 -6.57
C GLU A 86 20.22 27.11 -6.59
N VAL A 87 20.31 26.09 -7.48
CA VAL A 87 20.92 26.14 -8.85
C VAL A 87 20.97 24.73 -9.50
N LYS A 88 20.09 24.56 -10.50
CA LYS A 88 20.04 23.68 -11.70
C LYS A 88 21.03 22.50 -11.88
N LYS A 89 20.45 21.30 -12.08
CA LYS A 89 20.47 20.57 -13.37
C LYS A 89 19.38 19.48 -13.44
N GLU A 90 18.41 19.74 -14.31
CA GLU A 90 17.47 18.82 -15.00
C GLU A 90 17.28 17.39 -14.47
N ILE A 91 16.28 17.20 -13.60
CA ILE A 91 15.29 16.10 -13.70
C ILE A 91 13.94 16.69 -13.22
N PRO A 92 12.92 16.85 -14.09
CA PRO A 92 11.64 17.42 -13.66
C PRO A 92 10.79 16.32 -12.98
N THR A 93 10.82 16.25 -11.66
CA THR A 93 9.91 15.40 -10.87
C THR A 93 9.24 16.10 -9.68
N GLU A 94 9.41 17.41 -9.53
CA GLU A 94 8.54 18.22 -8.67
C GLU A 94 7.30 18.63 -9.50
N GLY A 95 6.17 17.99 -9.24
CA GLY A 95 4.88 18.36 -9.84
C GLY A 95 3.97 17.21 -10.30
N ARG A 96 4.41 15.94 -10.28
CA ARG A 96 3.54 14.82 -10.67
C ARG A 96 2.60 14.41 -9.55
N SER A 97 1.32 14.23 -9.88
CA SER A 97 0.28 13.83 -8.95
C SER A 97 0.46 12.39 -8.46
N SER A 98 -0.21 12.01 -7.38
CA SER A 98 -0.12 10.66 -6.81
C SER A 98 -0.65 9.61 -7.79
N LEU A 99 -1.69 9.96 -8.55
CA LEU A 99 -2.24 9.13 -9.62
C LEU A 99 -1.25 8.88 -10.76
N GLU A 100 -0.56 9.92 -11.23
CA GLU A 100 0.46 9.79 -12.28
C GLU A 100 1.65 8.93 -11.81
N LYS A 101 2.06 9.10 -10.55
CA LYS A 101 3.12 8.28 -9.94
C LYS A 101 2.71 6.81 -9.86
N TYR A 102 1.51 6.54 -9.34
CA TYR A 102 0.98 5.18 -9.18
C TYR A 102 0.87 4.43 -10.51
N THR A 103 0.28 5.08 -11.53
CA THR A 103 0.10 4.48 -12.86
C THR A 103 1.42 4.28 -13.60
N ALA A 104 2.37 5.22 -13.51
CA ALA A 104 3.69 5.08 -14.10
C ALA A 104 4.52 3.96 -13.45
N MET A 105 4.49 3.86 -12.11
CA MET A 105 5.18 2.79 -11.40
C MET A 105 4.62 1.43 -11.77
N ALA A 106 3.29 1.25 -11.77
CA ALA A 106 2.67 -0.02 -12.15
C ALA A 106 2.99 -0.41 -13.61
N LYS A 107 3.00 0.54 -14.54
CA LYS A 107 3.39 0.29 -15.93
C LYS A 107 4.84 -0.18 -16.07
N ASN A 108 5.75 0.38 -15.29
CA ASN A 108 7.14 -0.05 -15.27
C ASN A 108 7.30 -1.42 -14.59
N ALA A 109 6.52 -1.67 -13.54
CA ALA A 109 6.45 -2.95 -12.82
C ALA A 109 6.15 -4.13 -13.71
N VAL A 110 5.10 -4.00 -14.53
CA VAL A 110 4.62 -5.04 -15.44
C VAL A 110 5.74 -5.49 -16.37
N LYS A 111 6.69 -4.59 -16.69
CA LYS A 111 7.86 -4.88 -17.52
C LYS A 111 9.02 -5.53 -16.74
N MET A 112 9.01 -5.43 -15.42
CA MET A 112 10.10 -5.86 -14.53
C MET A 112 9.75 -7.08 -13.67
N VAL A 113 8.56 -7.67 -13.77
CA VAL A 113 8.23 -8.91 -13.05
C VAL A 113 9.12 -10.05 -13.57
N ILE A 114 10.21 -10.31 -12.85
CA ILE A 114 11.17 -11.39 -13.15
C ILE A 114 10.75 -12.70 -12.45
N ASP A 115 9.99 -12.64 -11.36
CA ASP A 115 9.36 -13.83 -10.76
C ASP A 115 8.18 -13.43 -9.82
N PRO A 116 6.94 -13.89 -10.06
CA PRO A 116 5.80 -13.61 -9.17
C PRO A 116 5.89 -14.26 -7.78
N GLU A 117 6.93 -15.04 -7.49
CA GLU A 117 7.20 -15.66 -6.18
C GLU A 117 8.33 -14.98 -5.38
N ASP A 118 8.99 -13.94 -5.92
CA ASP A 118 10.05 -13.23 -5.19
C ASP A 118 9.48 -12.33 -4.06
N ALA A 119 9.70 -12.77 -2.82
CA ALA A 119 9.21 -12.10 -1.61
C ALA A 119 9.71 -10.65 -1.47
N GLU A 120 10.93 -10.34 -1.94
CA GLU A 120 11.47 -8.97 -1.86
C GLU A 120 10.79 -8.02 -2.84
N THR A 121 10.56 -8.47 -4.08
CA THR A 121 9.82 -7.72 -5.10
C THR A 121 8.37 -7.48 -4.66
N ILE A 122 7.70 -8.48 -4.09
CA ILE A 122 6.32 -8.37 -3.60
C ILE A 122 6.23 -7.37 -2.43
N GLU A 123 7.18 -7.41 -1.49
CA GLU A 123 7.21 -6.46 -0.36
C GLU A 123 7.53 -5.03 -0.80
N ALA A 124 8.37 -4.84 -1.82
CA ALA A 124 8.58 -3.53 -2.43
C ALA A 124 7.28 -3.00 -3.08
N TRP A 125 6.56 -3.86 -3.81
CA TRP A 125 5.25 -3.53 -4.38
C TRP A 125 4.21 -3.20 -3.31
N ARG A 126 4.17 -3.96 -2.22
CA ARG A 126 3.30 -3.69 -1.08
C ARG A 126 3.46 -2.27 -0.58
N ARG A 127 4.69 -1.82 -0.35
CA ARG A 127 4.99 -0.46 0.12
C ARG A 127 4.59 0.60 -0.90
N ILE A 128 4.79 0.33 -2.20
CA ILE A 128 4.37 1.26 -3.26
C ILE A 128 2.85 1.45 -3.25
N VAL A 129 2.08 0.36 -3.11
CA VAL A 129 0.61 0.41 -3.04
C VAL A 129 0.14 1.08 -1.76
N GLU A 130 0.76 0.78 -0.62
CA GLU A 130 0.43 1.39 0.67
C GLU A 130 0.63 2.91 0.64
N VAL A 131 1.75 3.39 0.09
CA VAL A 131 2.10 4.83 0.09
C VAL A 131 1.41 5.60 -1.04
N ASN A 132 1.38 5.03 -2.25
CA ASN A 132 0.91 5.75 -3.43
C ASN A 132 -0.49 5.33 -3.87
N GLY A 133 -0.87 4.06 -3.67
CA GLY A 133 -2.16 3.52 -4.13
C GLY A 133 -3.35 4.16 -3.42
N ILE A 134 -3.27 4.34 -2.10
CA ILE A 134 -4.36 4.97 -1.33
C ILE A 134 -4.58 6.42 -1.76
N ASN A 135 -3.50 7.20 -1.87
CA ASN A 135 -3.59 8.59 -2.32
C ASN A 135 -4.05 8.69 -3.78
N ALA A 136 -3.58 7.79 -4.65
CA ALA A 136 -4.01 7.72 -6.05
C ALA A 136 -5.49 7.36 -6.20
N ASN A 137 -6.04 6.47 -5.37
CA ASN A 137 -7.46 6.14 -5.40
C ASN A 137 -8.33 7.34 -5.01
N ARG A 138 -7.94 8.08 -3.97
CA ARG A 138 -8.65 9.30 -3.55
C ARG A 138 -8.61 10.37 -4.64
N GLU A 139 -7.42 10.64 -5.18
CA GLU A 139 -7.25 11.60 -6.27
C GLU A 139 -8.07 11.19 -7.51
N PHE A 140 -8.08 9.91 -7.87
CA PHE A 140 -8.88 9.40 -8.96
C PHE A 140 -10.39 9.53 -8.70
N LEU A 141 -10.83 9.23 -7.47
CA LEU A 141 -12.23 9.39 -7.06
C LEU A 141 -12.69 10.85 -7.15
N ASP A 142 -11.85 11.80 -6.74
CA ASP A 142 -12.12 13.23 -6.84
C ASP A 142 -12.27 13.67 -8.30
N LEU A 143 -11.32 13.27 -9.16
CA LEU A 143 -11.39 13.55 -10.60
C LEU A 143 -12.61 12.91 -11.26
N LEU A 144 -12.94 11.68 -10.86
CA LEU A 144 -14.08 10.92 -11.40
C LEU A 144 -15.40 11.61 -11.02
N SER A 145 -15.49 12.06 -9.77
CA SER A 145 -16.66 12.78 -9.23
C SER A 145 -16.81 14.17 -9.88
N ALA A 146 -15.71 14.83 -10.21
CA ALA A 146 -15.70 16.09 -10.96
C ALA A 146 -15.99 15.92 -12.46
N GLY A 147 -15.98 14.68 -12.98
CA GLY A 147 -16.15 14.39 -14.40
C GLY A 147 -14.93 14.76 -15.27
N GLU A 148 -13.77 14.97 -14.65
CA GLU A 148 -12.53 15.43 -15.29
C GLU A 148 -11.64 14.27 -15.78
N VAL A 149 -12.03 13.03 -15.50
CA VAL A 149 -11.29 11.84 -15.94
C VAL A 149 -11.35 11.70 -17.46
N LYS A 150 -10.19 11.42 -18.06
CA LYS A 150 -10.03 10.97 -19.45
C LYS A 150 -10.02 9.44 -19.50
N GLU A 151 -10.46 8.87 -20.61
CA GLU A 151 -10.52 7.41 -20.80
C GLU A 151 -9.17 6.72 -20.61
N GLU A 152 -8.09 7.29 -21.19
CA GLU A 152 -6.72 6.79 -21.02
C GLU A 152 -6.26 6.75 -19.54
N VAL A 153 -6.73 7.72 -18.74
CA VAL A 153 -6.41 7.79 -17.30
C VAL A 153 -7.19 6.72 -16.54
N ALA A 154 -8.47 6.51 -16.88
CA ALA A 154 -9.29 5.44 -16.30
C ALA A 154 -8.73 4.05 -16.62
N GLU A 155 -8.29 3.81 -17.86
CA GLU A 155 -7.65 2.56 -18.27
C GLU A 155 -6.30 2.36 -17.56
N SER A 156 -5.50 3.42 -17.45
CA SER A 156 -4.19 3.37 -16.78
C SER A 156 -4.35 3.10 -15.28
N PHE A 157 -5.33 3.71 -14.64
CA PHE A 157 -5.72 3.44 -13.25
C PHE A 157 -6.13 1.98 -13.08
N LEU A 158 -7.08 1.49 -13.90
CA LEU A 158 -7.56 0.11 -13.84
C LEU A 158 -6.43 -0.91 -13.99
N ASN A 159 -5.55 -0.71 -14.97
CA ASN A 159 -4.42 -1.60 -15.22
C ASN A 159 -3.46 -1.62 -14.02
N ALA A 160 -3.19 -0.45 -13.44
CA ALA A 160 -2.35 -0.34 -12.25
C ALA A 160 -2.97 -1.06 -11.04
N THR A 161 -4.26 -0.85 -10.78
CA THR A 161 -5.00 -1.51 -9.70
C THR A 161 -5.06 -3.02 -9.90
N THR A 162 -5.37 -3.48 -11.12
CA THR A 162 -5.44 -4.92 -11.44
C THR A 162 -4.10 -5.60 -11.19
N PHE A 163 -3.01 -4.97 -11.63
CA PHE A 163 -1.66 -5.46 -11.38
C PHE A 163 -1.34 -5.50 -9.88
N ALA A 164 -1.58 -4.39 -9.17
CA ALA A 164 -1.34 -4.29 -7.73
C ALA A 164 -2.09 -5.38 -6.95
N VAL A 165 -3.37 -5.59 -7.24
CA VAL A 165 -4.17 -6.64 -6.58
C VAL A 165 -3.65 -8.04 -6.91
N SER A 166 -3.26 -8.31 -8.16
CA SER A 166 -2.67 -9.60 -8.53
C SER A 166 -1.39 -9.89 -7.73
N VAL A 167 -0.52 -8.90 -7.55
CA VAL A 167 0.73 -9.05 -6.77
C VAL A 167 0.43 -9.20 -5.28
N LEU A 168 -0.50 -8.42 -4.74
CA LEU A 168 -0.85 -8.49 -3.32
C LEU A 168 -1.48 -9.84 -2.95
N THR A 169 -2.30 -10.40 -3.84
CA THR A 169 -3.05 -11.63 -3.59
C THR A 169 -2.31 -12.92 -3.96
N SER A 170 -1.19 -12.84 -4.68
CA SER A 170 -0.35 -14.02 -5.02
C SER A 170 0.47 -14.52 -3.83
N TYR A 171 0.79 -13.65 -2.86
CA TYR A 171 1.66 -14.00 -1.75
C TYR A 171 0.91 -14.60 -0.56
N GLN A 172 1.27 -15.84 -0.18
CA GLN A 172 0.71 -16.52 0.98
C GLN A 172 1.42 -16.08 2.27
N ALA A 173 0.62 -15.77 3.29
CA ALA A 173 1.01 -15.33 4.64
C ALA A 173 1.33 -13.83 4.80
N MET A 174 0.32 -13.10 5.28
CA MET A 174 0.57 -11.96 6.18
C MET A 174 0.30 -12.36 7.63
N SER A 175 1.32 -12.24 8.48
CA SER A 175 1.16 -12.48 9.93
C SER A 175 0.22 -11.47 10.62
N GLN A 176 -0.04 -10.32 9.98
CA GLN A 176 -0.95 -9.27 10.46
C GLN A 176 -1.74 -8.66 9.31
N LYS A 177 -3.05 -8.47 9.48
CA LYS A 177 -3.91 -7.72 8.56
C LYS A 177 -3.55 -6.23 8.63
N PRO A 178 -2.93 -5.63 7.60
CA PRO A 178 -2.65 -4.20 7.60
C PRO A 178 -3.94 -3.42 7.38
N SER A 179 -4.26 -2.47 8.26
CA SER A 179 -5.48 -1.64 8.15
C SER A 179 -5.61 -0.90 6.81
N TRP A 180 -4.49 -0.66 6.13
CA TRP A 180 -4.45 0.01 4.84
C TRP A 180 -5.04 -0.83 3.69
N LEU A 181 -5.06 -2.17 3.80
CA LEU A 181 -5.69 -3.03 2.79
C LEU A 181 -7.22 -2.92 2.82
N MET A 182 -7.79 -2.77 4.02
CA MET A 182 -9.22 -2.51 4.15
C MET A 182 -9.57 -1.12 3.64
N GLN A 183 -8.72 -0.12 3.89
CA GLN A 183 -8.87 1.20 3.28
C GLN A 183 -8.84 1.11 1.74
N LEU A 184 -7.93 0.33 1.17
CA LEU A 184 -7.87 0.09 -0.27
C LEU A 184 -9.17 -0.55 -0.80
N VAL A 185 -9.75 -1.52 -0.08
CA VAL A 185 -11.05 -2.12 -0.44
C VAL A 185 -12.19 -1.09 -0.40
N GLU A 186 -12.24 -0.24 0.63
CA GLU A 186 -13.22 0.83 0.75
C GLU A 186 -13.08 1.85 -0.40
N ASP A 187 -11.87 2.34 -0.65
CA ASP A 187 -11.60 3.31 -1.72
C ASP A 187 -12.00 2.75 -3.11
N LEU A 188 -11.72 1.48 -3.39
CA LEU A 188 -12.14 0.83 -4.63
C LEU A 188 -13.66 0.68 -4.73
N THR A 189 -14.34 0.47 -3.62
CA THR A 189 -15.81 0.41 -3.56
C THR A 189 -16.41 1.77 -3.89
N ASP A 190 -15.83 2.85 -3.37
CA ASP A 190 -16.28 4.22 -3.65
C ASP A 190 -16.05 4.58 -5.11
N VAL A 191 -14.89 4.22 -5.68
CA VAL A 191 -14.59 4.40 -7.11
C VAL A 191 -15.57 3.61 -7.98
N GLU A 192 -15.87 2.36 -7.65
CA GLU A 192 -16.85 1.55 -8.38
C GLU A 192 -18.25 2.20 -8.36
N ASN A 193 -18.69 2.66 -7.19
CA ASN A 193 -20.00 3.30 -7.03
C ASN A 193 -20.09 4.63 -7.79
N ALA A 194 -19.04 5.43 -7.77
CA ALA A 194 -18.95 6.65 -8.58
C ALA A 194 -18.95 6.31 -10.08
N ALA A 195 -18.22 5.25 -10.48
CA ALA A 195 -18.10 4.82 -11.86
C ALA A 195 -19.44 4.34 -12.46
N LYS A 196 -20.29 3.65 -11.68
CA LYS A 196 -21.61 3.13 -12.11
C LYS A 196 -22.50 4.21 -12.74
N ASN A 197 -22.40 5.44 -12.26
CA ASN A 197 -23.20 6.57 -12.75
C ASN A 197 -22.47 7.42 -13.80
N SER A 198 -21.30 6.98 -14.26
CA SER A 198 -20.44 7.70 -15.21
C SER A 198 -20.34 6.98 -16.56
N LYS A 199 -19.79 7.68 -17.56
CA LYS A 199 -19.43 7.06 -18.86
C LYS A 199 -18.35 5.96 -18.74
N PHE A 200 -17.66 5.87 -17.60
CA PHE A 200 -16.59 4.90 -17.35
C PHE A 200 -17.08 3.58 -16.74
N ALA A 201 -18.39 3.41 -16.53
CA ALA A 201 -18.97 2.19 -15.94
C ALA A 201 -18.47 0.90 -16.62
N LYS A 202 -18.33 0.89 -17.95
CA LYS A 202 -17.80 -0.27 -18.69
C LYS A 202 -16.31 -0.46 -18.52
N VAL A 203 -15.52 0.62 -18.57
CA VAL A 203 -14.07 0.58 -18.44
C VAL A 203 -13.70 0.06 -17.06
N LEU A 204 -14.31 0.60 -16.01
CA LEU A 204 -13.99 0.31 -14.62
C LEU A 204 -14.72 -0.91 -14.04
N ALA A 205 -15.57 -1.59 -14.81
CA ALA A 205 -16.27 -2.80 -14.37
C ALA A 205 -15.36 -3.87 -13.71
N PRO A 206 -14.11 -4.11 -14.19
CA PRO A 206 -13.24 -5.11 -13.56
C PRO A 206 -12.72 -4.75 -12.16
N LEU A 207 -12.94 -3.51 -11.68
CA LEU A 207 -12.59 -3.13 -10.30
C LEU A 207 -13.37 -3.93 -9.25
N GLU A 208 -14.60 -4.34 -9.56
CA GLU A 208 -15.41 -5.18 -8.68
C GLU A 208 -14.67 -6.47 -8.34
N LYS A 209 -14.14 -7.16 -9.36
CA LYS A 209 -13.32 -8.36 -9.17
C LYS A 209 -12.03 -8.08 -8.40
N CYS A 210 -11.40 -6.92 -8.61
CA CYS A 210 -10.19 -6.53 -7.89
C CYS A 210 -10.47 -6.35 -6.39
N ARG A 211 -11.56 -5.65 -6.06
CA ARG A 211 -12.06 -5.50 -4.69
C ARG A 211 -12.34 -6.86 -4.07
N ASP A 212 -13.07 -7.72 -4.78
CA ASP A 212 -13.50 -9.01 -4.25
C ASP A 212 -12.32 -9.95 -3.97
N ASN A 213 -11.30 -9.94 -4.85
CA ASN A 213 -10.06 -10.66 -4.63
C ASN A 213 -9.33 -10.19 -3.36
N LEU A 214 -9.28 -8.87 -3.11
CA LEU A 214 -8.67 -8.34 -1.90
C LEU A 214 -9.45 -8.73 -0.65
N VAL A 215 -10.79 -8.70 -0.68
CA VAL A 215 -11.63 -9.14 0.43
C VAL A 215 -11.40 -10.63 0.72
N ALA A 216 -11.44 -11.48 -0.31
CA ALA A 216 -11.16 -12.91 -0.17
C ALA A 216 -9.75 -13.17 0.37
N TYR A 217 -8.76 -12.42 -0.09
CA TYR A 217 -7.39 -12.49 0.41
C TYR A 217 -7.27 -12.09 1.88
N CYS A 218 -7.90 -10.99 2.30
CA CYS A 218 -7.94 -10.55 3.69
C CYS A 218 -8.69 -11.54 4.61
N SER A 219 -9.61 -12.31 4.05
CA SER A 219 -10.39 -13.32 4.78
C SER A 219 -9.62 -14.62 5.03
N ARG A 220 -8.52 -14.90 4.32
CA ARG A 220 -7.74 -16.15 4.47
C ARG A 220 -6.96 -16.27 5.77
N ASN A 221 -6.72 -15.15 6.47
CA ASN A 221 -6.00 -15.15 7.73
C ASN A 221 -6.95 -14.83 8.88
N ASP A 222 -7.42 -15.88 9.55
CA ASP A 222 -8.19 -15.82 10.80
C ASP A 222 -7.32 -15.25 11.93
N ARG A 223 -7.28 -13.92 12.06
CA ARG A 223 -7.20 -13.33 13.40
C ARG A 223 -8.62 -13.05 13.84
N ASP A 224 -9.02 -13.65 14.95
CA ASP A 224 -10.26 -13.33 15.65
C ASP A 224 -10.17 -11.88 16.16
N THR A 225 -10.62 -10.94 15.32
CA THR A 225 -10.68 -9.51 15.64
C THR A 225 -11.55 -9.24 16.87
N LEU A 226 -12.57 -10.07 17.10
CA LEU A 226 -13.43 -9.97 18.28
C LEU A 226 -12.66 -10.35 19.54
N GLU A 227 -11.84 -11.40 19.51
CA GLU A 227 -10.97 -11.78 20.62
C GLU A 227 -9.93 -10.68 20.92
N ASP A 228 -9.30 -10.10 19.90
CA ASP A 228 -8.35 -8.99 20.08
C ASP A 228 -9.02 -7.76 20.73
N MET A 229 -10.19 -7.35 20.25
CA MET A 229 -10.96 -6.26 20.87
C MET A 229 -11.40 -6.59 22.30
N SER A 230 -11.85 -7.82 22.55
CA SER A 230 -12.28 -8.26 23.89
C SER A 230 -11.11 -8.23 24.87
N ASN A 231 -9.96 -8.75 24.48
CA ASN A 231 -8.73 -8.71 25.29
C ASN A 231 -8.26 -7.28 25.53
N TYR A 232 -8.41 -6.39 24.54
CA TYR A 232 -8.10 -4.98 24.68
C TYR A 232 -8.99 -4.30 25.74
N VAL A 233 -10.30 -4.51 25.68
CA VAL A 233 -11.25 -4.00 26.70
C VAL A 233 -10.87 -4.48 28.09
N ILE A 234 -10.65 -5.80 28.25
CA ILE A 234 -10.23 -6.40 29.53
C ILE A 234 -8.94 -5.77 30.05
N LEU A 235 -7.96 -5.55 29.17
CA LEU A 235 -6.69 -4.93 29.54
C LEU A 235 -6.93 -3.52 30.10
N ILE A 236 -7.67 -2.68 29.40
CA ILE A 236 -7.90 -1.28 29.81
C ILE A 236 -8.75 -1.20 31.07
N GLU A 237 -9.83 -1.98 31.18
CA GLU A 237 -10.70 -1.96 32.37
C GLU A 237 -10.02 -2.51 33.64
N ARG A 238 -9.04 -3.40 33.49
CA ARG A 238 -8.18 -3.86 34.60
C ARG A 238 -7.28 -2.75 35.15
N HIS A 239 -6.92 -1.76 34.33
CA HIS A 239 -6.18 -0.58 34.76
C HIS A 239 -7.13 0.43 35.43
N ARG A 240 -7.85 -0.01 36.47
CA ARG A 240 -8.77 0.81 37.28
C ARG A 240 -8.06 2.09 37.75
N GLY A 241 -8.37 3.22 37.10
CA GLY A 241 -7.81 4.53 37.45
C GLY A 241 -7.40 5.42 36.28
N VAL A 242 -7.59 4.99 35.03
CA VAL A 242 -7.36 5.86 33.86
C VAL A 242 -8.21 7.12 33.99
N GLN A 243 -7.56 8.26 34.17
CA GLN A 243 -8.23 9.56 34.16
C GLN A 243 -8.91 9.75 32.79
N PRO A 244 -10.05 10.47 32.69
CA PRO A 244 -10.76 10.63 31.42
C PRO A 244 -9.86 11.07 30.26
N ASN A 245 -8.94 12.01 30.48
CA ASN A 245 -7.98 12.45 29.46
C ASN A 245 -7.01 11.36 28.97
N GLN A 246 -6.74 10.35 29.80
CA GLN A 246 -5.92 9.19 29.46
C GLN A 246 -6.75 8.08 28.81
N LEU A 247 -8.09 8.11 28.92
CA LEU A 247 -8.99 7.14 28.30
C LEU A 247 -9.17 7.41 26.80
N LEU A 248 -9.06 8.67 26.38
CA LEU A 248 -9.30 9.10 25.00
C LEU A 248 -8.49 8.28 23.97
N PRO A 249 -7.17 8.08 24.07
CA PRO A 249 -6.42 7.28 23.09
C PRO A 249 -6.88 5.82 23.01
N TYR A 250 -7.29 5.23 24.13
CA TYR A 250 -7.79 3.86 24.18
C TYR A 250 -9.17 3.76 23.52
N LEU A 251 -10.05 4.75 23.75
CA LEU A 251 -11.33 4.86 23.08
C LEU A 251 -11.16 5.01 21.56
N LEU A 252 -10.27 5.90 21.10
CA LEU A 252 -9.99 6.07 19.67
C LEU A 252 -9.51 4.78 19.01
N THR A 253 -8.66 4.03 19.72
CA THR A 253 -8.15 2.75 19.24
C THR A 253 -9.26 1.70 19.13
N LEU A 254 -10.09 1.57 20.18
CA LEU A 254 -11.19 0.61 20.19
C LEU A 254 -12.26 0.98 19.15
N LEU A 255 -12.61 2.27 19.05
CA LEU A 255 -13.57 2.79 18.07
C LEU A 255 -13.13 2.45 16.65
N ARG A 256 -11.85 2.68 16.33
CA ARG A 256 -11.29 2.34 15.02
C ARG A 256 -11.38 0.85 14.75
N LYS A 257 -10.96 0.00 15.70
CA LYS A 257 -11.04 -1.47 15.58
C LYS A 257 -12.48 -1.93 15.36
N PHE A 258 -13.42 -1.37 16.11
CA PHE A 258 -14.84 -1.72 16.06
C PHE A 258 -15.48 -1.34 14.72
N ILE A 259 -15.21 -0.13 14.20
CA ILE A 259 -15.68 0.28 12.86
C ILE A 259 -15.07 -0.61 11.78
N CYS A 260 -13.76 -0.87 11.84
CA CYS A 260 -13.10 -1.75 10.88
C CYS A 260 -13.71 -3.15 10.89
N ASP A 261 -14.03 -3.71 12.06
CA ASP A 261 -14.69 -5.01 12.20
C ASP A 261 -16.11 -5.00 11.63
N CYS A 262 -16.87 -3.92 11.83
CA CYS A 262 -18.20 -3.73 11.22
C CYS A 262 -18.13 -3.71 9.69
N THR A 263 -17.20 -2.96 9.12
CA THR A 263 -17.04 -2.84 7.67
C THR A 263 -16.52 -4.14 7.06
N ASP A 264 -15.51 -4.75 7.68
CA ASP A 264 -14.93 -6.03 7.26
C ASP A 264 -15.98 -7.16 7.28
N TYR A 265 -16.76 -7.29 8.35
CA TYR A 265 -17.81 -8.30 8.43
C TYR A 265 -18.88 -8.14 7.33
N GLN A 266 -19.33 -6.90 7.07
CA GLN A 266 -20.27 -6.63 5.97
C GLN A 266 -19.71 -7.10 4.62
N LEU A 267 -18.46 -6.72 4.32
CA LEU A 267 -17.79 -7.06 3.07
C LEU A 267 -17.58 -8.57 2.91
N ARG A 268 -17.19 -9.27 3.97
CA ARG A 268 -17.01 -10.74 3.92
C ARG A 268 -18.33 -11.48 3.69
N GLN A 269 -19.42 -11.00 4.28
CA GLN A 269 -20.76 -11.54 4.03
C GLN A 269 -21.20 -11.34 2.58
N ASP A 270 -20.85 -10.19 1.96
CA ASP A 270 -21.15 -9.92 0.55
C ASP A 270 -20.34 -10.79 -0.42
N VAL A 271 -19.02 -10.84 -0.21
CA VAL A 271 -18.07 -11.30 -1.23
C VAL A 271 -17.74 -12.78 -1.07
N VAL A 272 -17.50 -13.22 0.17
CA VAL A 272 -16.95 -14.56 0.45
C VAL A 272 -18.08 -15.53 0.82
N GLY A 273 -19.25 -15.02 1.20
CA GLY A 273 -20.35 -15.84 1.70
C GLY A 273 -19.98 -16.56 2.99
N GLU A 274 -19.16 -15.92 3.82
CA GLU A 274 -18.69 -16.50 5.07
C GLU A 274 -19.85 -16.87 6.01
N ALA A 275 -19.66 -17.90 6.82
CA ALA A 275 -20.64 -18.25 7.84
C ALA A 275 -20.95 -17.02 8.72
N PRO A 276 -22.23 -16.72 8.98
CA PRO A 276 -22.59 -15.68 9.93
C PRO A 276 -21.96 -15.95 11.28
N ARG A 277 -21.67 -14.88 12.03
CA ARG A 277 -21.23 -15.00 13.43
C ARG A 277 -22.19 -15.89 14.23
N THR A 278 -21.60 -16.74 15.04
CA THR A 278 -22.27 -17.50 16.08
C THR A 278 -22.89 -16.57 17.13
N ASP A 279 -23.84 -17.09 17.91
CA ASP A 279 -24.45 -16.31 19.00
C ASP A 279 -23.41 -15.86 20.03
N SER A 280 -22.39 -16.68 20.33
CA SER A 280 -21.29 -16.30 21.21
C SER A 280 -20.45 -15.14 20.68
N GLU A 281 -20.21 -15.10 19.37
CA GLU A 281 -19.47 -14.00 18.74
C GLU A 281 -20.30 -12.72 18.70
N TRP A 282 -21.61 -12.83 18.50
CA TRP A 282 -22.51 -11.68 18.62
C TRP A 282 -22.56 -11.12 20.04
N VAL A 283 -22.56 -11.99 21.06
CA VAL A 283 -22.47 -11.57 22.47
C VAL A 283 -21.17 -10.81 22.71
N ARG A 284 -20.02 -11.35 22.30
CA ARG A 284 -18.71 -10.68 22.42
C ARG A 284 -18.68 -9.33 21.71
N PHE A 285 -19.18 -9.27 20.47
CA PHE A 285 -19.27 -8.02 19.72
C PHE A 285 -20.13 -6.97 20.45
N ASN A 286 -21.27 -7.38 21.01
CA ASN A 286 -22.12 -6.51 21.79
C ASN A 286 -21.44 -6.04 23.09
N GLU A 287 -20.70 -6.91 23.79
CA GLU A 287 -19.92 -6.55 24.99
C GLU A 287 -18.86 -5.48 24.67
N VAL A 288 -18.13 -5.64 23.56
CA VAL A 288 -17.16 -4.64 23.09
C VAL A 288 -17.86 -3.30 22.79
N GLY A 289 -19.00 -3.33 22.12
CA GLY A 289 -19.77 -2.11 21.83
C GLY A 289 -20.31 -1.42 23.08
N LEU A 290 -20.73 -2.18 24.09
CA LEU A 290 -21.15 -1.62 25.38
C LEU A 290 -19.98 -0.96 26.13
N ALA A 291 -18.79 -1.58 26.12
CA ALA A 291 -17.60 -0.99 26.70
C ALA A 291 -17.23 0.34 26.00
N LEU A 292 -17.31 0.36 24.67
CA LEU A 292 -17.09 1.57 23.87
C LEU A 292 -18.07 2.70 24.25
N ALA A 293 -19.37 2.39 24.35
CA ALA A 293 -20.39 3.36 24.75
C ALA A 293 -20.14 3.91 26.17
N ASN A 294 -19.76 3.03 27.11
CA ASN A 294 -19.42 3.44 28.47
C ASN A 294 -18.22 4.39 28.49
N TRP A 295 -17.17 4.11 27.70
CA TRP A 295 -16.00 4.98 27.62
C TRP A 295 -16.33 6.33 26.99
N MET A 296 -17.19 6.36 25.96
CA MET A 296 -17.70 7.60 25.37
C MET A 296 -18.44 8.45 26.42
N GLN A 297 -19.31 7.81 27.21
CA GLN A 297 -20.06 8.48 28.27
C GLN A 297 -19.14 9.06 29.36
N LEU A 298 -18.09 8.33 29.77
CA LEU A 298 -17.12 8.82 30.75
C LEU A 298 -16.36 10.06 30.26
N LEU A 299 -15.95 10.06 28.99
CA LEU A 299 -15.30 11.23 28.37
C LEU A 299 -16.24 12.42 28.26
N TRP A 300 -17.50 12.17 27.90
CA TRP A 300 -18.53 13.21 27.82
C TRP A 300 -18.77 13.88 29.18
N VAL A 301 -18.95 13.08 30.24
CA VAL A 301 -19.15 13.60 31.61
C VAL A 301 -17.95 14.41 32.10
N ALA A 302 -16.74 14.06 31.65
CA ALA A 302 -15.51 14.74 32.00
C ALA A 302 -15.17 15.96 31.10
N ASP A 303 -16.05 16.34 30.17
CA ASP A 303 -15.87 17.45 29.22
C ASP A 303 -14.56 17.35 28.41
N VAL A 304 -14.18 16.12 28.05
CA VAL A 304 -12.98 15.88 27.24
C VAL A 304 -13.31 16.10 25.76
N LYS A 305 -12.71 17.14 25.16
CA LYS A 305 -12.88 17.43 23.74
C LYS A 305 -12.21 16.36 22.87
N CYS A 306 -13.00 15.73 21.99
CA CYS A 306 -12.52 14.85 20.94
C CYS A 306 -12.52 15.58 19.60
N SER A 307 -11.44 16.33 19.30
CA SER A 307 -11.31 17.08 18.04
C SER A 307 -10.74 16.24 16.89
N THR A 308 -10.27 15.03 17.16
CA THR A 308 -9.58 14.16 16.20
C THR A 308 -10.49 13.15 15.50
N VAL A 309 -11.77 13.07 15.88
CA VAL A 309 -12.73 12.13 15.29
C VAL A 309 -13.84 12.88 14.59
N ASP A 310 -14.06 12.55 13.33
CA ASP A 310 -15.26 12.93 12.62
C ASP A 310 -16.45 12.09 13.11
N GLY A 311 -17.19 12.64 14.07
CA GLY A 311 -18.37 11.97 14.63
C GLY A 311 -19.48 11.71 13.61
N VAL A 312 -19.57 12.51 12.54
CA VAL A 312 -20.54 12.31 11.46
C VAL A 312 -20.15 11.07 10.66
N LEU A 313 -18.87 10.95 10.32
CA LEU A 313 -18.35 9.78 9.62
C LEU A 313 -18.55 8.50 10.44
N VAL A 314 -18.19 8.51 11.72
CA VAL A 314 -18.40 7.36 12.63
C VAL A 314 -19.87 6.94 12.69
N SER A 315 -20.77 7.91 12.89
CA SER A 315 -22.22 7.65 12.93
C SER A 315 -22.73 7.04 11.62
N SER A 316 -22.14 7.44 10.48
CA SER A 316 -22.51 6.90 9.18
C SER A 316 -22.14 5.42 9.02
N TYR A 317 -20.96 5.01 9.50
CA TYR A 317 -20.51 3.62 9.45
C TYR A 317 -21.39 2.72 10.33
N LEU A 318 -21.67 3.14 11.57
CA LEU A 318 -22.51 2.38 12.49
C LEU A 318 -23.96 2.26 11.97
N ARG A 319 -24.52 3.35 11.42
CA ARG A 319 -25.86 3.31 10.83
C ARG A 319 -25.96 2.38 9.62
N LYS A 320 -24.93 2.37 8.75
CA LYS A 320 -24.87 1.43 7.62
C LYS A 320 -24.88 -0.02 8.10
N PHE A 321 -24.09 -0.33 9.14
CA PHE A 321 -24.07 -1.66 9.75
C PHE A 321 -25.43 -2.04 10.36
N GLU A 322 -26.04 -1.17 11.18
CA GLU A 322 -27.33 -1.44 11.83
C GLU A 322 -28.46 -1.66 10.82
N THR A 323 -28.47 -0.89 9.73
CA THR A 323 -29.48 -1.03 8.66
C THR A 323 -29.45 -2.44 8.06
N ARG A 324 -28.26 -3.03 8.00
CA ARG A 324 -28.04 -4.34 7.40
C ARG A 324 -28.17 -5.49 8.40
N PHE A 325 -27.78 -5.27 9.65
CA PHE A 325 -27.83 -6.25 10.73
C PHE A 325 -28.60 -5.69 11.93
N PRO A 326 -29.94 -5.56 11.81
CA PRO A 326 -30.76 -4.86 12.80
C PRO A 326 -30.70 -5.57 14.16
N GLY A 327 -30.53 -4.77 15.22
CA GLY A 327 -30.47 -5.22 16.61
C GLY A 327 -29.14 -5.86 17.00
N ARG A 328 -28.08 -5.72 16.18
CA ARG A 328 -26.74 -6.26 16.50
C ARG A 328 -25.81 -5.21 17.09
N LEU A 329 -26.06 -3.92 16.89
CA LEU A 329 -25.36 -2.88 17.63
C LEU A 329 -26.07 -2.59 18.96
N PRO A 330 -25.30 -2.29 20.03
CA PRO A 330 -25.85 -1.76 21.26
C PRO A 330 -26.65 -0.47 21.00
N PRO A 331 -27.88 -0.34 21.55
CA PRO A 331 -28.68 0.88 21.39
C PRO A 331 -27.99 2.15 21.89
N THR A 332 -27.01 2.01 22.78
CA THR A 332 -26.22 3.11 23.35
C THR A 332 -25.17 3.68 22.39
N LEU A 333 -24.95 3.05 21.23
CA LEU A 333 -24.04 3.52 20.18
C LEU A 333 -24.77 4.19 19.00
N HIS A 334 -26.10 4.34 19.08
CA HIS A 334 -26.94 4.89 18.01
C HIS A 334 -27.04 6.41 18.04
#